data_AF-A0A6P8TC75-F1
#
_entry.id   AF-A0A6P8TC75-F1
#
_cell.length_a   1.000
_cell.length_b   1.000
_cell.length_c   1.000
_cell.angle_alpha   90.00
_cell.angle_beta   90.00
_cell.angle_gamma   90.00
#
_symmetry.space_group_name_H-M   'P 1'
#
loop_
_entity.id
_entity.type
_entity.pdbx_description
1 polymer ?
#
loop_
_entity_poly.entity_id
_entity_poly.type
_entity_poly.pdbx_seq_one_letter_code
_entity_poly.pdbx_strand_id
1 'polypeptide(L)'
;MRADMARFFLPFVLMLLCVQPTLSSGVFELKINSFSSSRGVCGFQTRDCQIFFRVCLKHSQDVINPEPPCTYGTALTDIFGADSKSISSSAPIRVLFHFKWPGTFSLIIEAWNAESSGIESTDNQNNLISRLATRRRLTVGEEWSQDVDFSNKSELRYSYHVLCNEHYHGEECSAYCRPRNDTFGHYTCDETGNRVCLEGWTGEYCAHPICVAGCSDEHGLCESPGECVCRQGWQGPRCDECARHPGCLHGTCQQSWQCNCKEGWGGLYCDQGVYKDPKTHTHTSVSTTFSM
;
A
#
# COMPACT_ATOMS: atom_id res chain seq x y z
N MET A 1 -66.80 -26.26 -4.02
CA MET A 1 -66.17 -25.24 -4.90
C MET A 1 -64.70 -25.19 -4.52
N ARG A 2 -63.82 -25.38 -5.51
CA ARG A 2 -62.37 -25.54 -5.36
C ARG A 2 -61.75 -24.35 -4.64
N ALA A 3 -60.96 -24.61 -3.60
CA ALA A 3 -60.04 -23.64 -3.04
C ALA A 3 -58.69 -23.83 -3.77
N ASP A 4 -58.37 -22.92 -4.69
CA ASP A 4 -57.07 -22.87 -5.34
C ASP A 4 -56.04 -22.27 -4.37
N MET A 5 -55.11 -23.12 -3.95
CA MET A 5 -53.99 -22.79 -3.07
C MET A 5 -52.89 -22.13 -3.92
N ALA A 6 -52.91 -20.80 -3.99
CA ALA A 6 -51.85 -20.03 -4.66
C ALA A 6 -50.52 -20.19 -3.91
N ARG A 7 -49.60 -20.96 -4.48
CA ARG A 7 -48.22 -21.13 -4.02
C ARG A 7 -47.45 -19.82 -4.25
N PHE A 8 -47.16 -19.09 -3.18
CA PHE A 8 -46.17 -18.02 -3.16
C PHE A 8 -44.78 -18.62 -3.39
N PHE A 9 -44.19 -18.39 -4.56
CA PHE A 9 -42.77 -18.62 -4.80
C PHE A 9 -41.99 -17.40 -4.27
N LEU A 10 -41.38 -17.53 -3.09
CA LEU A 10 -40.32 -16.61 -2.65
C LEU A 10 -39.01 -17.02 -3.34
N PRO A 11 -38.32 -16.13 -4.09
CA PRO A 11 -36.97 -16.41 -4.54
C PRO A 11 -36.04 -16.28 -3.33
N PHE A 12 -35.46 -17.41 -2.92
CA PHE A 12 -34.40 -17.46 -1.92
C PHE A 12 -33.14 -16.84 -2.56
N VAL A 13 -32.96 -15.53 -2.38
CA VAL A 13 -31.73 -14.82 -2.76
C VAL A 13 -30.62 -15.35 -1.85
N LEU A 14 -29.87 -16.32 -2.36
CA LEU A 14 -28.65 -16.82 -1.75
C LEU A 14 -27.60 -15.69 -1.86
N MET A 15 -27.59 -14.79 -0.88
CA MET A 15 -26.49 -13.85 -0.68
C MET A 15 -25.24 -14.68 -0.42
N LEU A 16 -24.44 -14.93 -1.46
CA LEU A 16 -23.04 -15.28 -1.29
C LEU A 16 -22.37 -14.10 -0.59
N LEU A 17 -22.28 -14.17 0.73
CA LEU A 17 -21.32 -13.40 1.49
C LEU A 17 -19.94 -13.82 0.99
N CYS A 18 -19.38 -13.05 0.07
CA CYS A 18 -17.94 -13.05 -0.15
C CYS A 18 -17.33 -12.64 1.18
N VAL A 19 -16.91 -13.62 1.98
CA VAL A 19 -15.96 -13.39 3.06
C VAL A 19 -14.69 -12.96 2.37
N GLN A 20 -14.51 -11.64 2.20
CA GLN A 20 -13.24 -11.14 1.73
C GLN A 20 -12.22 -11.55 2.79
N PRO A 21 -11.10 -12.22 2.41
CA PRO A 21 -10.02 -12.41 3.36
C PRO A 21 -9.61 -11.00 3.78
N THR A 22 -9.79 -10.68 5.06
CA THR A 22 -9.25 -9.45 5.61
C THR A 22 -7.75 -9.54 5.40
N LEU A 23 -7.20 -8.69 4.52
CA LEU A 23 -5.76 -8.64 4.33
C LEU A 23 -5.16 -8.20 5.67
N SER A 24 -4.32 -9.05 6.26
CA SER A 24 -3.55 -8.69 7.44
C SER A 24 -2.46 -7.71 7.07
N SER A 25 -2.16 -6.80 7.97
CA SER A 25 -1.10 -5.81 7.84
C SER A 25 0.27 -6.44 8.07
N GLY A 26 0.34 -7.43 8.94
CA GLY A 26 1.54 -8.22 9.17
C GLY A 26 1.28 -9.47 9.98
N VAL A 27 2.37 -10.14 10.31
CA VAL A 27 2.38 -11.40 11.06
C VAL A 27 3.42 -11.34 12.17
N PHE A 28 3.02 -11.74 13.36
CA PHE A 28 3.94 -12.08 14.45
C PHE A 28 4.23 -13.58 14.35
N GLU A 29 5.50 -13.94 14.17
CA GLU A 29 5.92 -15.34 14.21
C GLU A 29 6.67 -15.66 15.49
N LEU A 30 6.39 -16.83 16.06
CA LEU A 30 7.09 -17.35 17.23
C LEU A 30 7.47 -18.80 17.03
N LYS A 31 8.76 -19.10 17.19
CA LYS A 31 9.30 -20.44 17.13
C LYS A 31 9.73 -20.91 18.51
N ILE A 32 9.29 -22.10 18.90
CA ILE A 32 9.79 -22.76 20.11
C ILE A 32 11.08 -23.48 19.74
N ASN A 33 12.20 -23.10 20.38
CA ASN A 33 13.50 -23.73 20.13
C ASN A 33 13.69 -24.98 20.98
N SER A 34 13.32 -24.89 22.27
CA SER A 34 13.38 -26.02 23.20
C SER A 34 12.50 -25.76 24.41
N PHE A 35 11.96 -26.83 24.99
CA PHE A 35 11.22 -26.79 26.24
C PHE A 35 11.63 -27.95 27.13
N SER A 36 11.85 -27.67 28.41
CA SER A 36 12.07 -28.70 29.42
C SER A 36 11.31 -28.36 30.70
N SER A 37 10.82 -29.37 31.41
CA SER A 37 10.15 -29.18 32.69
C SER A 37 10.41 -30.35 33.64
N SER A 38 10.63 -30.00 34.90
CA SER A 38 10.80 -30.93 36.02
C SER A 38 9.47 -31.43 36.61
N ARG A 39 8.36 -30.71 36.38
CA ARG A 39 7.03 -31.33 36.45
C ARG A 39 6.97 -32.29 35.27
N GLY A 40 6.65 -33.56 35.54
CA GLY A 40 6.53 -34.57 34.49
C GLY A 40 5.66 -34.02 33.36
N VAL A 41 6.31 -33.64 32.25
CA VAL A 41 5.69 -33.16 31.00
C VAL A 41 4.66 -34.17 30.49
N CYS A 42 4.83 -35.41 30.96
CA CYS A 42 4.09 -36.62 30.69
C CYS A 42 4.06 -37.39 32.02
N GLY A 43 2.92 -37.93 32.44
CA GLY A 43 2.84 -38.80 33.62
C GLY A 43 3.62 -40.13 33.44
N PHE A 44 3.21 -41.18 34.15
CA PHE A 44 3.86 -42.51 34.12
C PHE A 44 3.90 -43.22 32.73
N GLN A 45 3.31 -42.65 31.67
CA GLN A 45 3.30 -43.23 30.32
C GLN A 45 4.24 -42.46 29.39
N THR A 46 5.38 -43.07 29.11
CA THR A 46 6.55 -42.43 28.49
C THR A 46 6.66 -42.57 26.98
N ARG A 47 5.76 -43.33 26.32
CA ARG A 47 5.97 -43.69 24.91
C ARG A 47 5.24 -42.85 23.87
N ASP A 48 4.25 -42.04 24.25
CA ASP A 48 3.46 -41.19 23.33
C ASP A 48 3.13 -39.82 23.95
N CYS A 49 4.11 -39.18 24.58
CA CYS A 49 3.89 -37.88 25.19
C CYS A 49 3.84 -36.78 24.14
N GLN A 50 2.66 -36.21 23.97
CA GLN A 50 2.38 -35.18 22.99
C GLN A 50 2.06 -33.87 23.70
N ILE A 51 2.68 -32.80 23.22
CA ILE A 51 2.46 -31.45 23.74
C ILE A 51 2.14 -30.51 22.59
N PHE A 52 1.52 -29.40 22.94
CA PHE A 52 1.34 -28.26 22.05
C PHE A 52 1.47 -26.97 22.86
N PHE A 53 1.69 -25.86 22.16
CA PHE A 53 1.82 -24.55 22.78
C PHE A 53 0.69 -23.64 22.35
N ARG A 54 0.19 -22.85 23.29
CA ARG A 54 -0.71 -21.74 23.04
C ARG A 54 0.03 -20.43 23.21
N VAL A 55 -0.05 -19.59 22.18
CA VAL A 55 0.46 -18.21 22.20
C VAL A 55 -0.73 -17.26 22.25
N CYS A 56 -0.71 -16.35 23.22
CA CYS A 56 -1.71 -15.30 23.38
C CYS A 56 -1.00 -13.95 23.40
N LEU A 57 -1.36 -13.08 22.45
CA LEU A 57 -0.83 -11.72 22.37
C LEU A 57 -1.89 -10.72 22.83
N LYS A 58 -1.47 -9.78 23.68
CA LYS A 58 -2.33 -8.72 24.23
C LYS A 58 -1.61 -7.39 24.22
N HIS A 59 -2.38 -6.31 24.37
CA HIS A 59 -1.83 -4.99 24.66
C HIS A 59 -0.93 -5.03 25.91
N SER A 60 0.05 -4.13 25.96
CA SER A 60 0.98 -4.03 27.07
C SER A 60 0.24 -3.72 28.38
N GLN A 61 0.46 -4.53 29.41
CA GLN A 61 -0.08 -4.34 30.77
C GLN A 61 1.06 -4.37 31.79
N ASP A 62 0.99 -3.58 32.86
CA ASP A 62 2.01 -3.59 33.92
C ASP A 62 1.90 -4.82 34.81
N VAL A 63 0.67 -5.26 35.07
CA VAL A 63 0.37 -6.58 35.67
C VAL A 63 -0.37 -7.39 34.62
N ILE A 64 0.28 -8.43 34.10
CA ILE A 64 -0.24 -9.20 32.96
C ILE A 64 -1.29 -10.20 33.45
N ASN A 65 -2.53 -10.06 32.99
CA ASN A 65 -3.57 -11.07 33.20
C ASN A 65 -3.53 -12.12 32.07
N PRO A 66 -3.19 -13.40 32.38
CA PRO A 66 -3.12 -14.46 31.38
C PRO A 66 -4.49 -14.91 30.84
N GLU A 67 -5.58 -14.49 31.47
CA GLU A 67 -6.93 -14.85 31.02
C GLU A 67 -7.31 -14.18 29.68
N PRO A 68 -8.17 -14.81 28.87
CA PRO A 68 -8.75 -14.18 27.68
C PRO A 68 -9.41 -12.82 27.99
N PRO A 69 -9.52 -11.89 27.02
CA PRO A 69 -9.28 -12.07 25.58
C PRO A 69 -7.84 -11.77 25.14
N CYS A 70 -7.34 -12.50 24.13
CA CYS A 70 -6.07 -12.20 23.48
C CYS A 70 -6.27 -11.08 22.43
N THR A 71 -6.14 -9.81 22.83
CA THR A 71 -6.56 -8.66 22.02
C THR A 71 -5.84 -8.54 20.68
N TYR A 72 -4.63 -9.09 20.55
CA TYR A 72 -3.88 -9.11 19.28
C TYR A 72 -3.99 -10.45 18.56
N GLY A 73 -4.64 -11.44 19.15
CA GLY A 73 -4.82 -12.76 18.59
C GLY A 73 -4.24 -13.87 19.46
N THR A 74 -4.67 -15.08 19.17
CA THR A 74 -4.20 -16.32 19.78
C THR A 74 -3.88 -17.30 18.66
N ALA A 75 -2.87 -18.13 18.88
CA ALA A 75 -2.52 -19.19 17.95
C ALA A 75 -2.02 -20.41 18.73
N LEU A 76 -2.13 -21.58 18.11
CA LEU A 76 -1.74 -22.86 18.65
C LEU A 76 -0.67 -23.46 17.74
N THR A 77 0.26 -24.23 18.31
CA THR A 77 1.10 -25.13 17.50
C THR A 77 0.32 -26.38 17.14
N ASP A 78 0.76 -27.06 16.08
CA ASP A 78 0.44 -28.47 15.91
C ASP A 78 0.88 -29.29 17.14
N ILE A 79 0.27 -30.46 17.31
CA ILE A 79 0.62 -31.42 18.36
C ILE A 79 1.88 -32.19 17.94
N PHE A 80 2.89 -32.24 18.80
CA PHE A 80 4.14 -32.96 18.54
C PHE A 80 4.72 -33.63 19.79
N GLY A 81 5.70 -34.51 19.60
CA GLY A 81 6.39 -35.20 20.68
C GLY A 81 7.10 -34.23 21.63
N ALA A 82 7.06 -34.52 22.94
CA ALA A 82 7.73 -33.71 23.95
C ALA A 82 9.27 -33.75 23.93
N ASP A 83 9.87 -34.46 22.97
CA ASP A 83 11.31 -34.54 22.82
C ASP A 83 11.89 -33.27 22.16
N SER A 84 13.13 -32.94 22.50
CA SER A 84 13.79 -31.72 22.01
C SER A 84 13.89 -31.65 20.49
N LYS A 85 13.95 -32.79 19.78
CA LYS A 85 14.10 -32.79 18.32
C LYS A 85 12.79 -32.40 17.67
N SER A 86 11.69 -33.04 18.06
CA SER A 86 10.33 -32.71 17.61
C SER A 86 10.01 -31.23 17.82
N ILE A 87 10.29 -30.70 19.03
CA ILE A 87 10.08 -29.28 19.37
C ILE A 87 10.89 -28.36 18.44
N SER A 88 12.20 -28.59 18.32
CA SER A 88 13.08 -27.71 17.51
C SER A 88 12.75 -27.73 16.01
N SER A 89 12.18 -28.84 15.52
CA SER A 89 11.74 -29.01 14.13
C SER A 89 10.34 -28.46 13.84
N SER A 90 9.59 -28.04 14.86
CA SER A 90 8.25 -27.50 14.70
C SER A 90 8.22 -26.22 13.85
N ALA A 91 7.10 -26.01 13.16
CA ALA A 91 6.86 -24.80 12.39
C ALA A 91 6.63 -23.60 13.34
N PRO A 92 7.03 -22.38 12.92
CA PRO A 92 6.69 -21.18 13.68
C PRO A 92 5.17 -20.97 13.77
N ILE A 93 4.73 -20.56 14.95
CA ILE A 93 3.35 -20.17 15.23
C ILE A 93 3.13 -18.77 14.66
N ARG A 94 2.01 -18.56 13.98
CA ARG A 94 1.69 -17.29 13.30
C ARG A 94 0.46 -16.63 13.90
N VAL A 95 0.60 -15.39 14.36
CA VAL A 95 -0.53 -14.54 14.77
C VAL A 95 -0.64 -13.38 13.79
N LEU A 96 -1.70 -13.41 12.97
CA LEU A 96 -1.99 -12.36 11.99
C LEU A 96 -2.61 -11.15 12.70
N PHE A 97 -2.21 -9.94 12.31
CA PHE A 97 -2.80 -8.70 12.81
C PHE A 97 -3.20 -7.76 11.67
N HIS A 98 -4.22 -6.92 11.92
CA HIS A 98 -4.80 -5.97 10.96
C HIS A 98 -4.67 -4.51 11.40
N PHE A 99 -3.88 -4.25 12.44
CA PHE A 99 -3.70 -2.94 13.06
C PHE A 99 -2.23 -2.51 13.00
N LYS A 100 -1.98 -1.22 13.19
CA LYS A 100 -0.64 -0.66 13.33
C LYS A 100 0.12 -1.35 14.47
N TRP A 101 1.24 -1.98 14.16
CA TRP A 101 2.02 -2.72 15.16
C TRP A 101 2.47 -1.78 16.28
N PRO A 102 2.13 -2.06 17.56
CA PRO A 102 2.32 -1.12 18.67
C PRO A 102 3.76 -1.06 19.19
N GLY A 103 4.65 -1.94 18.73
CA GLY A 103 6.02 -2.07 19.25
C GLY A 103 6.13 -2.71 20.63
N THR A 104 5.20 -2.45 21.55
CA THR A 104 5.15 -3.08 22.89
C THR A 104 3.91 -3.92 23.09
N PHE A 105 4.07 -5.11 23.66
CA PHE A 105 3.00 -6.09 23.82
C PHE A 105 3.22 -6.98 25.04
N SER A 106 2.15 -7.64 25.48
CA SER A 106 2.20 -8.71 26.47
C SER A 106 2.16 -10.05 25.75
N LEU A 107 3.17 -10.89 26.00
CA LEU A 107 3.33 -12.23 25.45
C LEU A 107 3.03 -13.27 26.52
N ILE A 108 2.06 -14.13 26.24
CA ILE A 108 1.74 -15.28 27.08
C ILE A 108 1.98 -16.54 26.26
N ILE A 109 2.80 -17.45 26.78
CA ILE A 109 3.07 -18.76 26.17
C ILE A 109 2.72 -19.83 27.19
N GLU A 110 1.87 -20.77 26.79
CA GLU A 110 1.43 -21.87 27.62
C GLU A 110 1.81 -23.20 26.96
N ALA A 111 2.41 -24.09 27.74
CA ALA A 111 2.70 -25.46 27.33
C ALA A 111 1.61 -26.38 27.86
N TRP A 112 0.98 -27.15 26.98
CA TRP A 112 -0.15 -28.03 27.30
C TRP A 112 0.16 -29.48 26.94
N ASN A 113 -0.33 -30.40 27.75
CA ASN A 113 -0.36 -31.83 27.42
C ASN A 113 -1.54 -32.09 26.46
N ALA A 114 -1.31 -32.79 25.36
CA ALA A 114 -2.37 -33.15 24.42
C ALA A 114 -3.20 -34.30 24.98
N GLU A 115 -4.53 -34.17 24.93
CA GLU A 115 -5.43 -35.27 25.27
C GLU A 115 -5.45 -36.31 24.13
N SER A 116 -5.74 -37.58 24.47
CA SER A 116 -5.75 -38.70 23.52
C SER A 116 -6.73 -38.55 22.35
N SER A 117 -7.61 -37.55 22.37
CA SER A 117 -8.56 -37.23 21.30
C SER A 117 -7.94 -36.45 20.13
N GLY A 118 -6.70 -35.96 20.26
CA GLY A 118 -6.00 -35.22 19.19
C GLY A 118 -6.58 -33.83 18.89
N ILE A 119 -7.40 -33.29 19.79
CA ILE A 119 -7.99 -31.94 19.67
C ILE A 119 -7.24 -30.99 20.62
N GLU A 120 -6.81 -29.84 20.09
CA GLU A 120 -6.20 -28.76 20.88
C GLU A 120 -7.27 -28.06 21.73
N SER A 121 -7.49 -28.54 22.97
CA SER A 121 -8.35 -27.88 23.95
C SER A 121 -7.52 -27.25 25.08
N THR A 122 -7.90 -26.04 25.48
CA THR A 122 -7.31 -25.32 26.64
C THR A 122 -8.29 -25.21 27.82
N ASP A 123 -9.36 -26.01 27.80
CA ASP A 123 -10.42 -25.94 28.82
C ASP A 123 -10.01 -26.63 30.13
N ASN A 124 -9.30 -27.77 30.02
CA ASN A 124 -8.91 -28.59 31.16
C ASN A 124 -7.57 -28.13 31.76
N GLN A 125 -7.62 -27.24 32.75
CA GLN A 125 -6.44 -26.65 33.41
C GLN A 125 -5.46 -27.68 34.03
N ASN A 126 -5.86 -28.94 34.25
CA ASN A 126 -4.96 -29.98 34.73
C ASN A 126 -3.90 -30.37 33.69
N ASN A 127 -4.15 -30.08 32.41
CA ASN A 127 -3.21 -30.35 31.32
C ASN A 127 -2.18 -29.24 31.11
N LEU A 128 -2.30 -28.11 31.83
CA LEU A 128 -1.35 -27.01 31.77
C LEU A 128 -0.03 -27.39 32.46
N ILE A 129 1.05 -27.44 31.69
CA ILE A 129 2.37 -27.83 32.16
C ILE A 129 3.11 -26.61 32.72
N SER A 130 3.13 -25.52 31.94
CA SER A 130 3.82 -24.29 32.29
C SER A 130 3.17 -23.10 31.59
N ARG A 131 3.30 -21.92 32.21
CA ARG A 131 2.80 -20.64 31.69
C ARG A 131 3.87 -19.56 31.90
N LEU A 132 4.22 -18.90 30.82
CA LEU A 132 4.99 -17.66 30.77
C LEU A 132 4.04 -16.49 30.51
N ALA A 133 4.22 -15.38 31.22
CA ALA A 133 3.57 -14.10 30.93
C ALA A 133 4.60 -12.98 31.09
N THR A 134 4.96 -12.32 29.99
CA THR A 134 6.03 -11.31 29.99
C THR A 134 5.71 -10.14 29.06
N ARG A 135 6.22 -8.95 29.40
CA ARG A 135 6.10 -7.74 28.58
C ARG A 135 7.32 -7.61 27.69
N ARG A 136 7.10 -7.39 26.39
CA ARG A 136 8.19 -7.28 25.40
C ARG A 136 8.05 -6.04 24.54
N ARG A 137 9.18 -5.63 23.97
CA ARG A 137 9.28 -4.63 22.91
C ARG A 137 9.94 -5.27 21.71
N LEU A 138 9.37 -5.07 20.53
CA LEU A 138 9.89 -5.60 19.27
C LEU A 138 9.54 -4.65 18.13
N THR A 139 10.53 -4.33 17.30
CA THR A 139 10.35 -3.63 16.03
C THR A 139 10.10 -4.63 14.91
N VAL A 140 9.44 -4.20 13.83
CA VAL A 140 9.29 -5.01 12.62
C VAL A 140 10.67 -5.29 12.01
N GLY A 141 10.91 -6.52 11.57
CA GLY A 141 12.16 -6.92 10.92
C GLY A 141 12.27 -8.44 10.71
N GLU A 142 13.15 -8.84 9.79
CA GLU A 142 13.40 -10.26 9.48
C GLU A 142 14.22 -10.98 10.56
N GLU A 143 14.98 -10.22 11.35
CA GLU A 143 15.86 -10.78 12.38
C GLU A 143 15.07 -11.36 13.58
N TRP A 144 15.40 -12.60 13.95
CA TRP A 144 14.78 -13.30 15.07
C TRP A 144 15.32 -12.80 16.41
N SER A 145 14.45 -12.25 17.25
CA SER A 145 14.76 -11.99 18.65
C SER A 145 14.66 -13.29 19.44
N GLN A 146 15.70 -13.62 20.22
CA GLN A 146 15.75 -14.84 21.03
C GLN A 146 15.62 -14.54 22.51
N ASP A 147 14.89 -15.38 23.24
CA ASP A 147 14.73 -15.24 24.68
C ASP A 147 14.60 -16.58 25.40
N VAL A 148 14.77 -16.54 26.72
CA VAL A 148 14.71 -17.70 27.60
C VAL A 148 13.92 -17.34 28.83
N ASP A 149 12.87 -18.11 29.09
CA ASP A 149 12.12 -18.04 30.34
C ASP A 149 12.50 -19.17 31.29
N PHE A 150 12.80 -18.80 32.53
CA PHE A 150 13.03 -19.71 33.64
C PHE A 150 11.89 -19.57 34.63
N SER A 151 10.82 -20.34 34.43
CA SER A 151 9.79 -20.49 35.46
C SER A 151 10.31 -21.46 36.53
N ASN A 152 9.73 -21.43 37.74
CA ASN A 152 10.19 -22.18 38.93
C ASN A 152 10.44 -23.69 38.72
N LYS A 153 10.01 -24.28 37.59
CA LYS A 153 10.22 -25.70 37.24
C LYS A 153 10.40 -25.99 35.73
N SER A 154 10.42 -24.98 34.86
CA SER A 154 10.53 -25.18 33.40
C SER A 154 11.47 -24.18 32.75
N GLU A 155 12.17 -24.61 31.70
CA GLU A 155 12.97 -23.76 30.83
C GLU A 155 12.36 -23.74 29.43
N LEU A 156 12.01 -22.56 28.95
CA LEU A 156 11.46 -22.34 27.60
C LEU A 156 12.39 -21.43 26.82
N ARG A 157 12.94 -21.92 25.70
CA ARG A 157 13.71 -21.14 24.74
C ARG A 157 12.87 -20.90 23.51
N TYR A 158 12.72 -19.65 23.12
CA TYR A 158 11.87 -19.26 22.00
C TYR A 158 12.46 -18.09 21.24
N SER A 159 12.14 -18.02 19.95
CA SER A 159 12.53 -16.95 19.06
C SER A 159 11.29 -16.32 18.45
N TYR A 160 11.27 -15.01 18.26
CA TYR A 160 10.12 -14.33 17.66
C TYR A 160 10.55 -13.11 16.85
N HIS A 161 9.77 -12.77 15.83
CA HIS A 161 9.93 -11.55 15.04
C HIS A 161 8.56 -11.08 14.50
N VAL A 162 8.53 -9.92 13.86
CA VAL A 162 7.33 -9.38 13.23
C VAL A 162 7.67 -8.97 11.81
N LEU A 163 6.87 -9.45 10.86
CA LEU A 163 7.00 -9.16 9.45
C LEU A 163 5.77 -8.41 8.96
N CYS A 164 5.97 -7.48 8.03
CA CYS A 164 4.86 -6.94 7.27
C CYS A 164 4.41 -7.91 6.20
N ASN A 165 3.12 -7.92 5.91
CA ASN A 165 2.61 -8.66 4.78
C ASN A 165 2.92 -7.93 3.47
N GLU A 166 2.66 -8.61 2.35
CA GLU A 166 2.88 -8.07 1.02
C GLU A 166 2.21 -6.69 0.86
N HIS A 167 2.99 -5.74 0.34
CA HIS A 167 2.60 -4.34 0.12
C HIS A 167 2.40 -3.50 1.40
N TYR A 168 2.61 -4.03 2.60
CA TYR A 168 2.69 -3.23 3.82
C TYR A 168 4.15 -2.95 4.19
N HIS A 169 4.42 -1.73 4.60
CA HIS A 169 5.77 -1.22 4.83
C HIS A 169 5.85 -0.37 6.11
N GLY A 170 7.08 0.04 6.44
CA GLY A 170 7.41 0.84 7.60
C GLY A 170 7.53 0.02 8.90
N GLU A 171 8.03 0.66 9.95
CA GLU A 171 8.36 0.03 11.24
C GLU A 171 7.15 -0.55 12.00
N GLU A 172 5.94 -0.28 11.51
CA GLU A 172 4.68 -0.64 12.17
C GLU A 172 3.70 -1.37 11.23
N CYS A 173 4.13 -1.71 10.01
CA CYS A 173 3.31 -2.34 8.98
C CYS A 173 1.99 -1.64 8.67
N SER A 174 1.95 -0.31 8.74
CA SER A 174 0.73 0.48 8.50
C SER A 174 0.71 1.18 7.15
N ALA A 175 1.84 1.32 6.46
CA ALA A 175 1.92 2.01 5.18
C ALA A 175 1.66 1.02 4.03
N TYR A 176 0.49 1.11 3.39
CA TYR A 176 0.16 0.27 2.23
C TYR A 176 0.65 0.90 0.92
N CYS A 177 1.55 0.22 0.23
CA CYS A 177 2.04 0.59 -1.09
C CYS A 177 2.26 -0.64 -1.97
N ARG A 178 1.48 -0.72 -3.05
CA ARG A 178 1.63 -1.68 -4.14
C ARG A 178 2.13 -0.95 -5.39
N PRO A 179 3.27 -1.33 -5.98
CA PRO A 179 3.77 -0.71 -7.21
C PRO A 179 2.73 -0.74 -8.33
N ARG A 180 2.72 0.33 -9.13
CA ARG A 180 1.70 0.54 -10.17
C ARG A 180 2.29 1.25 -11.39
N ASN A 181 1.85 0.83 -12.58
CA ASN A 181 2.23 1.48 -13.83
C ASN A 181 1.06 1.38 -14.83
N ASP A 182 0.06 2.23 -14.64
CA ASP A 182 -1.13 2.34 -15.50
C ASP A 182 -1.72 3.75 -15.43
N THR A 183 -2.89 3.98 -16.02
CA THR A 183 -3.56 5.30 -16.09
C THR A 183 -3.79 6.00 -14.75
N PHE A 184 -3.72 5.30 -13.62
CA PHE A 184 -3.95 5.88 -12.29
C PHE A 184 -2.66 6.08 -11.49
N GLY A 185 -1.50 5.75 -12.04
CA GLY A 185 -0.22 6.03 -11.39
C GLY A 185 0.95 5.22 -11.93
N HIS A 186 2.11 5.86 -11.89
CA HIS A 186 3.39 5.36 -12.38
C HIS A 186 4.43 5.47 -11.26
N TYR A 187 4.48 4.47 -10.38
CA TYR A 187 5.34 4.50 -9.21
C TYR A 187 5.79 3.13 -8.72
N THR A 188 6.93 3.14 -8.02
CA THR A 188 7.40 2.06 -7.15
C THR A 188 7.19 2.44 -5.69
N CYS A 189 7.50 1.53 -4.77
CA CYS A 189 7.36 1.74 -3.33
C CYS A 189 8.73 1.66 -2.67
N ASP A 190 9.05 2.60 -1.79
CA ASP A 190 10.24 2.52 -0.94
C ASP A 190 10.01 1.65 0.31
N GLU A 191 11.06 1.43 1.12
CA GLU A 191 11.02 0.61 2.34
C GLU A 191 10.07 1.14 3.43
N THR A 192 9.72 2.43 3.37
CA THR A 192 8.78 3.06 4.31
C THR A 192 7.34 3.06 3.79
N GLY A 193 7.13 2.63 2.54
CA GLY A 193 5.84 2.57 1.87
C GLY A 193 5.46 3.87 1.17
N ASN A 194 6.39 4.79 0.92
CA ASN A 194 6.10 5.96 0.08
C ASN A 194 6.16 5.58 -1.39
N ARG A 195 5.37 6.31 -2.19
CA ARG A 195 5.40 6.20 -3.65
C ARG A 195 6.59 6.94 -4.19
N VAL A 196 7.42 6.25 -4.95
CA VAL A 196 8.53 6.82 -5.71
C VAL A 196 8.10 6.86 -7.17
N CYS A 197 7.80 8.05 -7.68
CA CYS A 197 7.36 8.23 -9.06
C CYS A 197 8.41 7.73 -10.04
N LEU A 198 7.95 7.07 -11.10
CA LEU A 198 8.80 6.72 -12.23
C LEU A 198 9.29 8.00 -12.93
N GLU A 199 10.39 7.88 -13.66
CA GLU A 199 10.96 8.99 -14.41
C GLU A 199 9.92 9.64 -15.32
N GLY A 200 9.81 10.97 -15.24
CA GLY A 200 8.85 11.73 -16.01
C GLY A 200 7.44 11.81 -15.39
N TRP A 201 7.22 11.34 -14.17
CA TRP A 201 5.93 11.42 -13.47
C TRP A 201 6.01 12.17 -12.15
N THR A 202 4.92 12.82 -11.75
CA THR A 202 4.83 13.63 -10.52
C THR A 202 3.42 13.64 -9.91
N GLY A 203 3.30 14.30 -8.75
CA GLY A 203 2.11 14.39 -7.93
C GLY A 203 1.99 13.24 -6.92
N GLU A 204 1.03 13.37 -6.00
CA GLU A 204 0.84 12.43 -4.86
C GLU A 204 0.65 10.96 -5.29
N TYR A 205 0.03 10.74 -6.46
CA TYR A 205 -0.23 9.41 -7.04
C TYR A 205 0.65 9.10 -8.25
N CYS A 206 1.63 9.96 -8.56
CA CYS A 206 2.50 9.83 -9.74
C CYS A 206 1.71 9.63 -11.05
N ALA A 207 0.61 10.38 -11.18
CA ALA A 207 -0.32 10.30 -12.30
C ALA A 207 -0.21 11.51 -13.24
N HIS A 208 0.57 12.53 -12.87
CA HIS A 208 0.80 13.70 -13.72
C HIS A 208 2.12 13.54 -14.48
N PRO A 209 2.13 13.62 -15.81
CA PRO A 209 3.37 13.61 -16.57
C PRO A 209 4.13 14.93 -16.35
N ILE A 210 5.45 14.85 -16.40
CA ILE A 210 6.36 16.00 -16.38
C ILE A 210 6.63 16.39 -17.83
N CYS A 211 6.24 17.61 -18.19
CA CYS A 211 6.41 18.13 -19.55
C CYS A 211 7.89 18.38 -19.87
N VAL A 212 8.21 18.56 -21.15
CA VAL A 212 9.56 18.94 -21.55
C VAL A 212 10.02 20.22 -20.83
N ALA A 213 11.31 20.29 -20.51
CA ALA A 213 11.87 21.44 -19.81
C ALA A 213 11.62 22.75 -20.59
N GLY A 214 10.99 23.72 -19.92
CA GLY A 214 10.66 25.02 -20.49
C GLY A 214 9.34 25.07 -21.26
N CYS A 215 8.51 24.02 -21.23
CA CYS A 215 7.12 24.10 -21.66
C CYS A 215 6.37 25.17 -20.83
N SER A 216 5.57 26.00 -21.48
CA SER A 216 4.78 27.05 -20.83
C SER A 216 3.76 26.47 -19.84
N ASP A 217 3.79 26.93 -18.59
CA ASP A 217 2.83 26.52 -17.56
C ASP A 217 1.40 27.01 -17.87
N GLU A 218 1.27 28.13 -18.59
CA GLU A 218 -0.04 28.72 -18.92
C GLU A 218 -0.60 28.19 -20.24
N HIS A 219 0.27 27.85 -21.20
CA HIS A 219 -0.11 27.63 -22.60
C HIS A 219 0.32 26.27 -23.14
N GLY A 220 1.12 25.51 -22.41
CA GLY A 220 1.47 24.13 -22.68
C GLY A 220 0.69 23.15 -21.80
N LEU A 221 0.59 21.91 -22.28
CA LEU A 221 0.21 20.74 -21.49
C LEU A 221 0.96 19.53 -22.04
N CYS A 222 1.10 18.48 -21.24
CA CYS A 222 1.63 17.21 -21.71
C CYS A 222 0.72 16.08 -21.25
N GLU A 223 0.39 15.15 -22.15
CA GLU A 223 -0.33 13.92 -21.82
C GLU A 223 0.66 12.76 -21.57
N SER A 224 1.86 12.85 -22.16
CA SER A 224 2.97 11.94 -21.91
C SER A 224 4.22 12.71 -21.43
N PRO A 225 5.09 12.07 -20.62
CA PRO A 225 6.31 12.71 -20.17
C PRO A 225 7.20 13.19 -21.32
N GLY A 226 7.78 14.40 -21.17
CA GLY A 226 8.68 14.97 -22.15
C GLY A 226 8.02 15.58 -23.40
N GLU A 227 6.68 15.66 -23.43
CA GLU A 227 5.94 16.36 -24.48
C GLU A 227 5.61 17.81 -24.08
N CYS A 228 5.21 18.62 -25.07
CA CYS A 228 4.62 19.94 -24.86
C CYS A 228 3.62 20.21 -25.99
N VAL A 229 2.35 20.06 -25.69
CA VAL A 229 1.22 20.30 -26.59
C VAL A 229 0.68 21.68 -26.30
N CYS A 230 0.63 22.52 -27.33
CA CYS A 230 0.21 23.91 -27.18
C CYS A 230 -1.31 24.03 -27.15
N ARG A 231 -1.80 24.86 -26.23
CA ARG A 231 -3.18 25.32 -26.23
C ARG A 231 -3.47 26.12 -27.49
N GLN A 232 -4.73 26.13 -27.90
CA GLN A 232 -5.17 26.84 -29.09
C GLN A 232 -4.78 28.33 -29.02
N GLY A 233 -4.10 28.83 -30.06
CA GLY A 233 -3.60 30.20 -30.10
C GLY A 233 -2.13 30.37 -29.71
N TRP A 234 -1.46 29.28 -29.34
CA TRP A 234 -0.03 29.22 -29.02
C TRP A 234 0.67 28.17 -29.87
N GLN A 235 1.98 28.33 -30.06
CA GLN A 235 2.81 27.49 -30.92
C GLN A 235 4.27 27.49 -30.43
N GLY A 236 5.14 26.84 -31.20
CA GLY A 236 6.55 26.68 -30.87
C GLY A 236 6.82 25.44 -30.00
N PRO A 237 8.09 25.03 -29.84
CA PRO A 237 8.45 23.83 -29.09
C PRO A 237 8.17 23.92 -27.58
N ARG A 238 7.91 25.13 -27.08
CA ARG A 238 7.66 25.44 -25.66
C ARG A 238 6.30 26.07 -25.41
N CYS A 239 5.49 26.28 -26.44
CA CYS A 239 4.17 26.91 -26.35
C CYS A 239 4.18 28.32 -25.75
N ASP A 240 5.30 29.03 -25.91
CA ASP A 240 5.54 30.40 -25.46
C ASP A 240 5.42 31.42 -26.60
N GLU A 241 5.19 30.96 -27.83
CA GLU A 241 4.97 31.80 -28.99
C GLU A 241 3.48 31.91 -29.32
N CYS A 242 2.98 33.13 -29.56
CA CYS A 242 1.61 33.32 -30.02
C CYS A 242 1.44 32.83 -31.47
N ALA A 243 0.33 32.15 -31.75
CA ALA A 243 -0.10 31.86 -33.11
C ALA A 243 -0.79 33.09 -33.68
N ARG A 244 -0.33 33.55 -34.86
CA ARG A 244 -0.95 34.68 -35.58
C ARG A 244 -2.32 34.29 -36.13
N HIS A 245 -3.19 35.28 -36.35
CA HIS A 245 -4.48 35.05 -37.02
C HIS A 245 -4.30 34.24 -38.32
N PRO A 246 -5.15 33.24 -38.61
CA PRO A 246 -5.10 32.54 -39.90
C PRO A 246 -5.18 33.55 -41.06
N GLY A 247 -4.27 33.43 -42.03
CA GLY A 247 -4.17 34.36 -43.16
C GLY A 247 -3.28 35.59 -42.93
N CYS A 248 -2.74 35.79 -41.71
CA CYS A 248 -1.80 36.89 -41.43
C CYS A 248 -0.49 36.74 -42.23
N LEU A 249 -0.28 37.59 -43.23
CA LEU A 249 0.85 37.50 -44.13
C LEU A 249 2.07 38.23 -43.55
N HIS A 250 2.01 39.57 -43.48
CA HIS A 250 3.12 40.43 -43.04
C HIS A 250 2.90 41.07 -41.66
N GLY A 251 2.42 40.31 -40.69
CA GLY A 251 2.21 40.77 -39.31
C GLY A 251 2.89 39.93 -38.22
N THR A 252 2.88 40.44 -36.99
CA THR A 252 3.32 39.77 -35.75
C THR A 252 2.15 39.64 -34.77
N CYS A 253 2.37 39.03 -33.60
CA CYS A 253 1.38 38.96 -32.53
C CYS A 253 2.05 39.22 -31.17
N GLN A 254 1.28 39.68 -30.20
CA GLN A 254 1.65 39.70 -28.78
C GLN A 254 0.73 38.78 -27.96
N GLN A 255 -0.53 38.66 -28.37
CA GLN A 255 -1.49 37.69 -27.85
C GLN A 255 -1.96 36.77 -28.99
N SER A 256 -2.56 35.64 -28.62
CA SER A 256 -3.13 34.68 -29.56
C SER A 256 -4.04 35.35 -30.60
N TRP A 257 -3.89 34.96 -31.85
CA TRP A 257 -4.74 35.35 -32.99
C TRP A 257 -4.69 36.84 -33.38
N GLN A 258 -3.67 37.57 -32.94
CA GLN A 258 -3.41 38.91 -33.46
C GLN A 258 -2.70 38.88 -34.83
N CYS A 259 -2.84 39.98 -35.57
CA CYS A 259 -2.07 40.26 -36.78
C CYS A 259 -1.66 41.74 -36.81
N ASN A 260 -0.61 42.06 -36.08
CA ASN A 260 -0.06 43.41 -35.96
C ASN A 260 0.85 43.66 -37.17
N CYS A 261 0.40 44.47 -38.13
CA CYS A 261 1.12 44.67 -39.38
C CYS A 261 2.50 45.28 -39.17
N LYS A 262 3.49 44.72 -39.87
CA LYS A 262 4.83 45.30 -39.96
C LYS A 262 4.76 46.61 -40.74
N GLU A 263 5.77 47.46 -40.56
CA GLU A 263 5.87 48.70 -41.31
C GLU A 263 5.81 48.45 -42.82
N GLY A 264 5.01 49.26 -43.53
CA GLY A 264 4.78 49.12 -44.98
C GLY A 264 3.62 48.19 -45.36
N TRP A 265 2.92 47.58 -44.39
CA TRP A 265 1.77 46.71 -44.62
C TRP A 265 0.53 47.17 -43.86
N GLY A 266 -0.65 46.87 -44.40
CA GLY A 266 -1.95 47.20 -43.82
C GLY A 266 -3.03 46.19 -44.21
N GLY A 267 -4.24 46.46 -43.75
CA GLY A 267 -5.37 45.52 -43.87
C GLY A 267 -5.45 44.54 -42.69
N LEU A 268 -6.58 43.83 -42.58
CA LEU A 268 -6.85 42.89 -41.47
C LEU A 268 -5.83 41.72 -41.43
N TYR A 269 -5.35 41.31 -42.60
CA TYR A 269 -4.42 40.19 -42.76
C TYR A 269 -2.99 40.63 -43.10
N CYS A 270 -2.71 41.94 -43.07
CA CYS A 270 -1.42 42.53 -43.46
C CYS A 270 -0.96 42.07 -44.85
N ASP A 271 -1.89 42.03 -45.79
CA ASP A 271 -1.74 41.60 -47.18
C ASP A 271 -1.68 42.78 -48.16
N GLN A 272 -1.97 44.00 -47.68
CA GLN A 272 -1.98 45.22 -48.49
C GLN A 272 -0.68 45.99 -48.30
N GLY A 273 0.04 46.27 -49.37
CA GLY A 273 1.20 47.17 -49.34
C GLY A 273 0.75 48.62 -49.11
N VAL A 274 1.38 49.30 -48.15
CA VAL A 274 1.10 50.71 -47.82
C VAL A 274 2.37 51.50 -48.02
N TYR A 275 2.33 52.47 -48.95
CA TYR A 275 3.45 53.37 -49.17
C TYR A 275 3.24 54.66 -48.36
N LYS A 276 4.30 55.10 -47.66
CA LYS A 276 4.34 56.43 -47.03
C LYS A 276 4.73 57.44 -48.11
N ASP A 277 3.81 58.33 -48.49
CA ASP A 277 4.13 59.41 -49.42
C ASP A 277 5.10 60.41 -48.75
N PRO A 278 6.32 60.60 -49.28
CA PRO A 278 7.33 61.48 -48.70
C PRO A 278 6.92 62.97 -48.69
N LYS A 279 5.86 63.37 -49.42
CA LYS A 279 5.40 64.77 -49.48
C LYS A 279 4.30 65.10 -48.47
N THR A 280 3.46 64.13 -48.14
CA THR A 280 2.23 64.35 -47.35
C THR A 280 2.27 63.66 -46.00
N HIS A 281 3.26 62.78 -45.76
CA HIS A 281 3.37 61.94 -44.57
C HIS A 281 2.09 61.13 -44.26
N THR A 282 1.25 60.90 -45.28
CA THR A 282 0.04 60.09 -45.17
C THR A 282 0.29 58.68 -45.72
N HIS A 283 -0.39 57.71 -45.12
CA HIS A 283 -0.37 56.32 -45.54
C HIS A 283 -1.43 56.10 -46.62
N THR A 284 -1.02 55.70 -47.82
CA THR A 284 -1.96 55.37 -48.91
C THR A 284 -1.82 53.90 -49.27
N SER A 285 -2.94 53.19 -49.36
CA SER A 285 -2.97 51.79 -49.81
C SER A 285 -2.55 51.71 -51.28
N VAL A 286 -1.56 50.87 -51.59
CA VAL A 286 -1.17 50.61 -52.97
C VAL A 286 -2.20 49.67 -53.57
N SER A 287 -3.23 50.23 -54.22
CA SER A 287 -4.10 49.44 -55.09
C SER A 287 -3.25 48.94 -56.25
N THR A 288 -2.98 47.64 -56.31
CA THR A 288 -2.44 46.98 -57.50
C THR A 288 -3.47 47.10 -58.61
N THR A 289 -3.47 48.23 -59.34
CA THR A 289 -4.02 48.28 -60.69
C THR A 289 -3.11 47.39 -61.54
N PHE A 290 -3.49 46.12 -61.68
CA PHE A 290 -3.07 45.32 -62.82
C PHE A 290 -3.56 46.05 -64.07
N SER A 291 -2.68 46.82 -64.70
CA SER A 291 -2.86 47.23 -66.07
C SER A 291 -2.67 45.99 -66.94
N MET A 292 -3.78 45.42 -67.42
CA MET A 292 -3.82 44.64 -68.67
C MET A 292 -4.08 45.59 -69.83
#